data_AF-A0A7H4P0T2-F1
#
_entry.id   AF-A0A7H4P0T2-F1
#
_cell.length_a   1.000
_cell.length_b   1.000
_cell.length_c   1.000
_cell.angle_alpha   90.00
_cell.angle_beta   90.00
_cell.angle_gamma   90.00
#
_symmetry.space_group_name_H-M   'P 1'
#
loop_
_entity.id
_entity.type
_entity.pdbx_description
1 polymer ?
#
loop_
_entity_poly.entity_id
_entity_poly.type
_entity_poly.pdbx_seq_one_letter_code
_entity_poly.pdbx_strand_id
1 'polypeptide(L)' 'MTSLHAGSPEECIEGLIDRCYENPDCRNMPFDVLLRKVLKSVDVIVSIDIHGDIRRMSDVYFKPLHLNGMRGVFSKGLK' A
#
# COMPACT_ATOMS: atom_id res chain seq x y z
N MET A 1 5.62 -13.61 -0.44
CA MET A 1 4.41 -13.31 -1.21
C MET A 1 3.21 -13.63 -0.33
N THR A 2 2.21 -12.76 -0.26
CA THR A 2 1.01 -12.92 0.56
C THR A 2 -0.20 -12.34 -0.18
N SER A 3 -1.41 -12.57 0.32
CA SER A 3 -2.67 -12.03 -0.23
C SER A 3 -3.50 -11.36 0.87
N LEU A 4 -4.27 -10.35 0.50
CA LEU A 4 -5.23 -9.65 1.35
C LEU A 4 -6.50 -9.38 0.54
N HIS A 5 -7.67 -9.47 1.17
CA HIS A 5 -8.91 -8.99 0.56
C HIS A 5 -8.96 -7.47 0.66
N ALA A 6 -8.89 -6.81 -0.49
CA ALA A 6 -9.02 -5.36 -0.67
C ALA A 6 -9.44 -5.06 -2.12
N GLY A 7 -10.16 -3.96 -2.34
CA GLY A 7 -10.62 -3.54 -3.67
C GLY A 7 -9.57 -2.80 -4.48
N SER A 8 -8.59 -2.16 -3.83
CA SER A 8 -7.50 -1.43 -4.47
C SER A 8 -6.16 -1.58 -3.72
N PRO A 9 -5.03 -1.17 -4.31
CA PRO A 9 -3.76 -1.15 -3.60
C PRO A 9 -3.76 -0.22 -2.37
N GLU A 10 -4.47 0.91 -2.42
CA GLU A 10 -4.63 1.83 -1.28
C GLU A 10 -5.40 1.16 -0.13
N GLU A 11 -6.56 0.55 -0.43
CA GLU A 11 -7.32 -0.21 0.55
C GLU A 11 -6.50 -1.38 1.12
N CYS A 12 -5.62 -1.97 0.31
CA CYS A 12 -4.71 -3.02 0.77
C CYS A 12 -3.68 -2.48 1.79
N ILE A 13 -3.12 -1.29 1.55
CA ILE A 13 -2.19 -0.63 2.48
C ILE A 13 -2.91 -0.28 3.78
N GLU A 14 -4.13 0.28 3.71
CA GLU A 14 -4.95 0.58 4.89
C GLU A 14 -5.28 -0.69 5.68
N GLY A 15 -5.73 -1.74 5.00
CA GLY A 15 -6.04 -3.03 5.63
C GLY A 15 -4.83 -3.71 6.27
N LEU A 16 -3.61 -3.47 5.77
CA LEU A 16 -2.38 -3.90 6.44
C LEU A 16 -2.13 -3.10 7.73
N ILE A 17 -2.41 -1.80 7.73
CA ILE A 17 -2.25 -0.93 8.91
C ILE A 17 -3.29 -1.28 9.98
N ASP A 18 -4.55 -1.49 9.59
CA ASP A 18 -5.62 -1.90 10.51
C ASP A 18 -5.27 -3.22 11.22
N ARG A 19 -4.76 -4.20 10.46
CA ARG A 19 -4.25 -5.44 11.04
C ARG A 19 -3.01 -5.26 11.90
N CYS A 20 -2.19 -4.24 11.66
CA CYS A 20 -1.12 -3.90 12.60
C CYS A 20 -1.74 -3.50 13.95
N TYR A 21 -2.80 -2.69 13.97
CA TYR A 21 -3.45 -2.25 15.22
C TYR A 21 -4.09 -3.38 16.03
N GLU A 22 -4.40 -4.52 15.41
CA GLU A 22 -4.85 -5.73 16.11
C GLU A 22 -3.75 -6.34 17.00
N ASN A 23 -2.46 -6.05 16.71
CA ASN A 23 -1.34 -6.48 17.54
C ASN A 23 -1.11 -5.52 18.73
N PRO A 24 -1.07 -6.02 19.99
CA PRO A 24 -0.80 -5.20 21.18
C PRO A 24 0.45 -4.32 21.07
N ASP A 25 1.52 -4.81 20.43
CA ASP A 25 2.78 -4.07 20.28
C ASP A 25 2.65 -2.85 19.35
N CYS A 26 1.63 -2.85 18.49
CA CYS A 26 1.37 -1.81 17.52
C CYS A 26 0.26 -0.84 17.94
N ARG A 27 -0.52 -1.16 18.97
CA ARG A 27 -1.74 -0.43 19.35
C ARG A 27 -1.53 1.07 19.61
N ASN A 28 -0.36 1.44 20.14
CA ASN A 28 -0.02 2.83 20.46
C ASN A 28 0.90 3.48 19.41
N MET A 29 1.17 2.82 18.28
CA MET A 29 1.97 3.42 17.23
C MET A 29 1.14 4.43 16.41
N PRO A 30 1.70 5.63 16.14
CA PRO A 30 1.09 6.58 15.22
C PRO A 30 0.85 5.98 13.83
N PHE A 31 -0.25 6.38 13.19
CA PHE A 31 -0.64 5.86 11.87
C PHE A 31 0.45 6.06 10.82
N ASP A 32 1.08 7.23 10.79
CA ASP A 32 2.15 7.57 9.84
C ASP A 32 3.40 6.69 10.02
N VAL A 33 3.69 6.27 11.26
CA VAL A 33 4.77 5.32 11.56
C VAL A 33 4.45 3.94 11.01
N LEU A 34 3.22 3.46 11.18
CA LEU A 34 2.76 2.18 10.61
C LEU A 34 2.72 2.23 9.08
N LEU A 35 2.15 3.29 8.51
CA LEU A 35 2.13 3.53 7.07
C LEU A 35 3.55 3.49 6.49
N ARG A 36 4.51 4.19 7.11
CA ARG A 36 5.91 4.16 6.69
C ARG A 36 6.50 2.74 6.76
N LYS A 37 6.18 1.96 7.80
CA LYS A 37 6.65 0.56 7.94
C LYS A 37 6.06 -0.34 6.86
N VAL A 38 4.76 -0.22 6.56
CA VAL A 38 4.08 -0.97 5.50
C VAL A 38 4.69 -0.62 4.13
N LEU A 39 4.75 0.67 3.77
CA LEU A 39 5.32 1.12 2.49
C LEU A 39 6.81 0.75 2.34
N LYS A 40 7.55 0.68 3.45
CA LYS A 40 8.94 0.22 3.42
C LYS A 40 9.06 -1.29 3.16
N SER A 41 8.07 -2.08 3.55
CA SER A 41 8.09 -3.55 3.50
C SER A 41 7.38 -4.14 2.28
N VAL A 42 6.57 -3.35 1.57
CA VAL A 42 5.80 -3.78 0.40
C VAL A 42 6.34 -3.12 -0.87
N ASP A 43 6.82 -3.93 -1.81
CA ASP A 43 7.38 -3.42 -3.07
C ASP A 43 6.34 -3.43 -4.22
N VAL A 44 5.44 -4.40 -4.23
CA VAL A 44 4.39 -4.60 -5.25
C VAL A 44 3.08 -5.00 -4.58
N ILE A 45 1.96 -4.42 -5.03
CA ILE A 45 0.60 -4.92 -4.75
C ILE A 45 -0.09 -5.07 -6.10
N VAL A 46 -0.72 -6.22 -6.34
CA VAL A 46 -1.53 -6.47 -7.54
C VAL A 46 -2.96 -6.71 -7.10
N SER A 47 -3.87 -5.83 -7.54
CA SER A 47 -5.30 -6.01 -7.34
C SER A 47 -5.85 -6.96 -8.41
N ILE A 48 -6.62 -7.94 -7.95
CA ILE A 48 -7.28 -8.90 -8.83
C ILE A 48 -8.77 -8.64 -8.74
N ASP A 49 -9.36 -8.38 -9.90
CA ASP A 49 -10.78 -8.14 -10.06
C ASP A 49 -11.45 -9.32 -10.79
N ILE A 50 -12.67 -9.64 -10.36
CA ILE A 50 -13.43 -10.80 -10.80
C ILE A 50 -14.77 -10.31 -11.34
N HIS A 51 -14.91 -10.35 -12.66
CA HIS A 51 -16.15 -10.03 -13.36
C HIS A 51 -16.71 -11.31 -14.00
N GLY A 52 -17.64 -11.96 -13.32
CA GLY A 52 -18.12 -13.30 -13.68
C GLY A 52 -16.99 -14.32 -13.60
N ASP A 53 -16.74 -15.05 -14.68
CA ASP A 53 -15.66 -16.05 -14.76
C ASP A 53 -14.31 -15.48 -15.20
N ILE A 54 -14.21 -14.17 -15.46
CA ILE A 54 -12.97 -13.55 -15.93
C ILE A 54 -12.23 -12.88 -14.78
N ARG A 55 -10.98 -13.29 -14.57
CA ARG A 55 -10.06 -12.71 -13.60
C ARG A 55 -9.04 -11.83 -14.31
N ARG A 56 -8.92 -10.57 -13.87
CA ARG A 56 -7.97 -9.61 -14.45
C ARG A 56 -7.18 -8.92 -13.34
N MET A 57 -5.95 -8.53 -13.66
CA MET A 57 -5.25 -7.55 -12.83
C MET A 57 -5.91 -6.20 -13.10
N SER A 58 -6.58 -5.63 -12.11
CA SER A 58 -7.27 -4.34 -12.23
C SER A 58 -6.33 -3.17 -11.96
N ASP A 59 -5.39 -3.35 -11.03
CA ASP A 59 -4.45 -2.30 -10.63
C ASP A 59 -3.14 -2.88 -10.07
N VAL A 60 -2.07 -2.09 -10.13
CA VAL A 60 -0.76 -2.45 -9.63
C VAL A 60 -0.10 -1.27 -8.93
N TYR A 61 0.10 -1.38 -7.63
CA TYR A 61 1.06 -0.54 -6.92
C TYR A 61 2.47 -1.05 -7.16
N PHE A 62 3.37 -0.14 -7.56
CA PHE A 62 4.79 -0.43 -7.73
C PHE A 62 5.65 0.64 -7.06
N LYS A 63 6.32 0.26 -5.98
CA LYS A 63 7.07 1.18 -5.11
C LYS A 63 8.12 2.03 -5.82
N PRO A 64 8.96 1.52 -6.76
CA PRO A 64 9.91 2.36 -7.47
C PRO A 64 9.28 3.52 -8.24
N LEU A 65 8.10 3.33 -8.84
CA LEU A 65 7.36 4.40 -9.52
C LEU A 65 6.80 5.41 -8.51
N HIS A 66 6.25 4.94 -7.40
CA HIS A 66 5.79 5.80 -6.31
C HIS A 66 6.93 6.68 -5.76
N LEU A 67 8.09 6.08 -5.45
CA LEU A 67 9.28 6.81 -4.97
C LEU A 67 9.82 7.81 -6.00
N ASN A 68 9.78 7.47 -7.29
CA ASN A 68 10.17 8.39 -8.36
C ASN A 68 9.21 9.57 -8.47
N GLY A 69 7.89 9.32 -8.36
CA GLY A 69 6.87 10.36 -8.33
C GLY A 69 7.09 11.35 -7.17
N MET A 70 7.32 10.84 -5.96
CA MET A 70 7.60 11.68 -4.79
C MET A 70 8.86 12.53 -4.97
N ARG A 71 9.97 11.97 -5.49
CA ARG A 71 11.18 12.74 -5.78
C ARG A 71 10.91 13.92 -6.74
N GLY A 72 10.06 13.70 -7.75
CA GLY A 72 9.63 14.75 -8.67
C GLY A 72 8.84 15.87 -8.00
N VAL A 73 7.98 15.56 -7.02
CA VAL A 73 7.21 16.55 -6.25
C VAL A 73 8.13 17.40 -5.37
N PHE A 74 9.02 16.76 -4.60
CA PHE A 74 9.96 17.49 -3.73
C PHE A 74 10.92 18.38 -4.52
N SER A 75 11.35 17.94 -5.71
CA SER A 75 12.19 18.77 -6.59
C SER A 75 11.46 19.99 -7.17
N LYS A 76 10.12 19.96 -7.28
CA LYS A 76 9.32 21.07 -7.83
C LYS A 76 8.91 22.09 -6.76
N GLY A 77 8.83 21.70 -5.48
CA GLY A 77 8.48 22.59 -4.36
C GLY A 77 9.64 23.46 -3.83
N LEU A 78 10.83 23.36 -4.41
CA LEU A 78 12.04 24.13 -4.05
C LEU A 78 12.34 25.29 -5.03
N LYS A 79 11.34 25.75 -5.79
CA LYS A 79 11.44 26.94 -6.65
C LYS A 79 10.62 28.09 -6.09
#